data_AF-A0A4R0XVP5-F1
#
_entry.id   AF-A0A4R0XVP5-F1
#
_cell.length_a   1.000
_cell.length_b   1.000
_cell.length_c   1.000
_cell.angle_alpha   90.00
_cell.angle_beta   90.00
_cell.angle_gamma   90.00
#
_symmetry.space_group_name_H-M   'P 1'
#
loop_
_entity.id
_entity.type
_entity.pdbx_description
1 polymer ?
#
loop_
_entity_poly.entity_id
_entity_poly.type
_entity_poly.pdbx_seq_one_letter_code
_entity_poly.pdbx_strand_id
1 'polypeptide(L)'
;MNLKPINSNDTITFINTSTFTKTNVHEKHVVTDPKKSIPNGIYGVIRWELVRQISTMILSGLLLLASIIAIVLGVLVWDFGPITFSVPSICGMLALYRFAISSIEFISMRKAVERYRQDIQVGLSSTPPFISKLYIGMHKKQVAHNWITFSLLFYGGISTVILWWLKDVDWWILHFDQWIHNGMGRPELIATIMAISLLVISIVHIIFAIQRRKRINDMNMYFGEEIAPTSQIEEIKSIRNKAYRRLFILSVLLILVVPLIILMILRIIRRKR
;
A
#
# COMPACT_ATOMS: atom_id res chain seq x y z
N MET A 1 -50.28 22.85 9.54
CA MET A 1 -51.49 22.39 8.82
C MET A 1 -52.06 21.24 9.63
N ASN A 2 -53.24 21.40 10.23
CA ASN A 2 -53.79 20.41 11.17
C ASN A 2 -54.74 19.47 10.41
N LEU A 3 -54.34 18.21 10.28
CA LEU A 3 -55.19 17.15 9.74
C LEU A 3 -55.71 16.31 10.90
N LYS A 4 -57.04 16.20 11.01
CA LYS A 4 -57.71 15.30 11.97
C LYS A 4 -57.99 13.95 11.30
N PRO A 5 -57.56 12.83 11.89
CA PRO A 5 -57.96 11.50 11.42
C PRO A 5 -59.43 11.20 11.80
N ILE A 6 -60.12 10.45 10.95
CA ILE A 6 -61.58 10.20 11.01
C ILE A 6 -62.04 9.37 12.23
N ASN A 7 -61.14 8.71 12.96
CA ASN A 7 -61.50 7.77 14.04
C ASN A 7 -60.68 7.88 15.33
N SER A 8 -60.12 9.06 15.64
CA SER A 8 -59.51 9.30 16.95
C SER A 8 -59.61 10.77 17.34
N ASN A 9 -59.90 11.05 18.61
CA ASN A 9 -59.92 12.40 19.18
C ASN A 9 -58.51 12.91 19.52
N ASP A 10 -57.46 12.11 19.30
CA ASP A 10 -56.09 12.53 19.55
C ASP A 10 -55.56 13.37 18.39
N THR A 11 -55.13 14.59 18.73
CA THR A 11 -54.55 15.52 17.78
C THR A 11 -53.10 15.12 17.53
N ILE A 12 -52.77 14.70 16.31
CA ILE A 12 -51.38 14.42 15.92
C ILE A 12 -50.66 15.76 15.81
N THR A 13 -49.93 16.13 16.86
CA THR A 13 -49.02 17.27 16.83
C THR A 13 -47.74 16.86 16.11
N PHE A 14 -47.54 17.39 14.90
CA PHE A 14 -46.23 17.34 14.26
C PHE A 14 -45.26 18.20 15.07
N ILE A 15 -44.42 17.55 15.89
CA ILE A 15 -43.28 18.23 16.51
C ILE A 15 -42.33 18.58 15.37
N ASN A 16 -42.24 19.88 15.07
CA ASN A 16 -41.21 20.40 14.18
C ASN A 16 -39.85 20.04 14.77
N THR A 17 -39.18 19.05 14.19
CA THR A 17 -37.77 18.71 14.45
C THR A 17 -36.83 19.76 13.86
N SER A 18 -37.10 21.05 14.08
CA SER A 18 -36.19 22.15 13.74
C SER A 18 -35.19 22.45 14.86
N THR A 19 -35.29 21.77 15.99
CA THR A 19 -34.23 21.77 17.01
C THR A 19 -33.51 20.42 16.97
N PHE A 20 -32.63 20.28 15.99
CA PHE A 20 -31.39 19.53 16.24
C PHE A 20 -30.74 20.19 17.45
N THR A 21 -30.99 19.63 18.63
CA THR A 21 -30.12 19.82 19.77
C THR A 21 -28.75 19.46 19.22
N LYS A 22 -27.87 20.47 19.09
CA LYS A 22 -26.44 20.24 18.92
C LYS A 22 -26.06 19.37 20.11
N THR A 23 -26.10 18.05 19.94
CA THR A 23 -25.28 17.16 20.72
C THR A 23 -23.91 17.78 20.61
N ASN A 24 -23.37 18.21 21.74
CA ASN A 24 -21.99 18.63 21.86
C ASN A 24 -21.17 17.45 21.35
N VAL A 25 -20.93 17.42 20.04
CA VAL A 25 -19.92 16.59 19.40
C VAL A 25 -18.68 17.03 20.15
N HIS A 26 -18.23 16.19 21.08
CA HIS A 26 -17.00 16.35 21.82
C HIS A 26 -16.03 17.12 20.95
N GLU A 27 -15.63 18.33 21.38
CA GLU A 27 -14.74 19.20 20.64
C GLU A 27 -13.55 18.36 20.19
N LYS A 28 -13.61 17.96 18.92
CA LYS A 28 -12.72 16.97 18.35
C LYS A 28 -11.43 17.73 18.16
N HIS A 29 -10.53 17.67 19.15
CA HIS A 29 -9.22 18.35 19.21
C HIS A 29 -8.87 19.01 17.89
N VAL A 30 -9.35 20.26 17.71
CA VAL A 30 -9.29 20.91 16.40
C VAL A 30 -7.83 21.27 16.21
N VAL A 31 -7.20 20.65 15.21
CA VAL A 31 -5.79 20.92 14.91
C VAL A 31 -5.72 22.33 14.32
N THR A 32 -5.28 23.29 15.14
CA THR A 32 -5.14 24.68 14.74
C THR A 32 -3.80 24.92 14.03
N ASP A 33 -3.82 25.67 12.94
CA ASP A 33 -2.59 26.13 12.28
C ASP A 33 -1.79 27.05 13.23
N PRO A 34 -0.48 26.80 13.46
CA PRO A 34 0.37 27.65 14.28
C PRO A 34 0.41 29.11 13.83
N LYS A 35 0.25 29.35 12.51
CA LYS A 35 0.25 30.70 11.92
C LYS A 35 -1.17 31.27 11.73
N LYS A 36 -2.22 30.52 12.09
CA LYS A 36 -3.65 30.87 11.94
C LYS A 36 -4.06 31.35 10.53
N SER A 37 -3.29 31.05 9.48
CA SER A 37 -3.59 31.50 8.12
C SER A 37 -4.34 30.44 7.30
N ILE A 38 -4.17 29.17 7.64
CA ILE A 38 -4.80 28.05 6.92
C ILE A 38 -6.06 27.57 7.68
N PRO A 39 -7.19 27.33 7.00
CA PRO A 39 -8.36 26.70 7.61
C PRO A 39 -8.02 25.35 8.26
N ASN A 40 -8.51 25.13 9.49
CA ASN A 40 -8.12 23.99 10.33
C ASN A 40 -8.30 22.61 9.64
N GLY A 41 -9.32 22.45 8.79
CA GLY A 41 -9.53 21.23 8.02
C GLY A 41 -8.41 20.94 7.01
N ILE A 42 -8.00 21.98 6.25
CA ILE A 42 -6.90 21.88 5.27
C ILE A 42 -5.57 21.66 5.99
N TYR A 43 -5.36 22.36 7.10
CA TYR A 43 -4.15 22.20 7.91
C TYR A 43 -4.00 20.78 8.47
N GLY A 44 -5.10 20.16 8.92
CA GLY A 44 -5.11 18.76 9.35
C GLY A 44 -4.63 17.79 8.26
N VAL A 45 -5.11 17.97 7.02
CA VAL A 45 -4.70 17.15 5.87
C VAL A 45 -3.21 17.37 5.53
N ILE A 46 -2.74 18.62 5.54
CA ILE A 46 -1.33 18.96 5.31
C ILE A 46 -0.42 18.32 6.36
N ARG A 47 -0.77 18.45 7.65
CA ARG A 47 0.00 17.89 8.75
C ARG A 47 0.10 16.36 8.63
N TRP A 48 -1.02 15.70 8.35
CA TRP A 48 -1.03 14.25 8.13
C TRP A 48 -0.16 13.82 6.95
N GLU A 49 -0.15 14.58 5.87
CA GLU A 49 0.68 14.26 4.70
C GLU A 49 2.18 14.45 5.00
N LEU A 50 2.56 15.48 5.75
CA LEU A 50 3.92 15.68 6.22
C LEU A 50 4.37 14.55 7.16
N VAL A 51 3.52 14.18 8.13
CA VAL A 51 3.78 13.05 9.04
C VAL A 51 3.96 11.76 8.23
N ARG A 52 3.09 11.50 7.25
CA ARG A 52 3.21 10.33 6.37
C ARG A 52 4.55 10.27 5.64
N GLN A 53 5.02 11.39 5.09
CA GLN A 53 6.29 11.45 4.37
C GLN A 53 7.46 11.18 5.32
N ILE A 54 7.43 11.74 6.53
CA ILE A 54 8.42 11.46 7.57
C ILE A 54 8.39 9.98 7.97
N SER A 55 7.20 9.42 8.25
CA SER A 55 7.04 8.00 8.58
C SER A 55 7.54 7.09 7.44
N THR A 56 7.28 7.45 6.19
CA THR A 56 7.76 6.70 5.03
C THR A 56 9.29 6.74 4.96
N MET A 57 9.88 7.91 5.17
CA MET A 57 11.33 8.12 5.19
C MET A 57 12.00 7.30 6.30
N ILE A 58 11.47 7.37 7.52
CA ILE A 58 11.97 6.58 8.67
C ILE A 58 11.86 5.09 8.36
N LEU A 59 10.70 4.61 7.90
CA LEU A 59 10.51 3.21 7.56
C LEU A 59 11.48 2.73 6.48
N SER A 60 11.69 3.51 5.43
CA SER A 60 12.68 3.17 4.40
C SER A 60 14.12 3.20 4.92
N GLY A 61 14.45 4.09 5.85
CA GLY A 61 15.77 4.13 6.50
C GLY A 61 16.00 2.91 7.38
N LEU A 62 15.01 2.52 8.18
CA LEU A 62 15.06 1.30 8.99
C LEU A 62 15.18 0.05 8.12
N LEU A 63 14.45 -0.02 7.01
CA LEU A 63 14.55 -1.13 6.08
C LEU A 63 15.93 -1.23 5.42
N LEU A 64 16.54 -0.08 5.09
CA LEU A 64 17.91 -0.04 4.56
C LEU A 64 18.93 -0.54 5.59
N LEU A 65 18.82 -0.11 6.84
CA LEU A 65 19.66 -0.62 7.93
C LEU A 65 19.45 -2.12 8.14
N ALA A 66 18.21 -2.60 8.15
CA ALA A 66 17.88 -4.01 8.28
C ALA A 66 18.49 -4.85 7.14
N SER A 67 18.46 -4.35 5.90
CA SER A 67 19.10 -5.01 4.75
C SER A 67 20.62 -5.10 4.91
N ILE A 68 21.28 -4.05 5.39
CA ILE A 68 22.72 -4.06 5.65
C ILE A 68 23.05 -5.06 6.76
N ILE A 69 22.30 -5.03 7.88
CA ILE A 69 22.48 -5.96 9.00
C ILE A 69 22.27 -7.40 8.53
N ALA A 70 21.24 -7.67 7.71
CA ALA A 70 20.97 -9.00 7.18
C ALA A 70 22.13 -9.53 6.32
N ILE A 71 22.77 -8.67 5.50
CA ILE A 71 23.95 -9.04 4.72
C ILE A 71 25.13 -9.35 5.66
N VAL A 72 25.39 -8.49 6.63
CA VAL A 72 26.50 -8.67 7.59
C VAL A 72 26.33 -9.95 8.42
N LEU A 73 25.13 -10.18 8.97
CA LEU A 73 24.83 -11.41 9.74
C LEU A 73 24.86 -12.66 8.86
N GLY A 74 24.40 -12.55 7.61
CA GLY A 74 24.44 -13.64 6.64
C GLY A 74 25.87 -14.11 6.33
N VAL A 75 26.83 -13.17 6.26
CA VAL A 75 28.26 -13.48 6.06
C VAL A 75 28.93 -13.96 7.34
N LEU A 76 28.67 -13.32 8.49
CA LEU A 76 29.45 -13.56 9.72
C LEU A 76 28.91 -14.68 10.61
N VAL A 77 27.60 -14.92 10.62
CA VAL A 77 26.95 -15.79 11.62
C VAL A 77 26.26 -16.99 10.98
N TRP A 78 25.58 -16.79 9.86
CA TRP A 78 24.68 -17.80 9.31
C TRP A 78 25.23 -18.59 8.12
N ASP A 79 26.42 -18.22 7.63
CA ASP A 79 27.11 -18.86 6.49
C ASP A 79 26.17 -19.05 5.30
N PHE A 80 25.50 -17.97 4.92
CA PHE A 80 24.53 -18.02 3.83
C PHE A 80 25.24 -18.07 2.47
N GLY A 81 24.68 -18.89 1.57
CA GLY A 81 25.20 -18.99 0.20
C GLY A 81 24.98 -17.70 -0.61
N PRO A 82 25.72 -17.49 -1.72
CA PRO A 82 25.71 -16.23 -2.47
C PRO A 82 24.33 -15.77 -2.96
N ILE A 83 23.45 -16.72 -3.29
CA ILE A 83 22.11 -16.44 -3.85
C ILE A 83 21.24 -15.71 -2.82
N THR A 84 21.41 -16.02 -1.54
CA THR A 84 20.64 -15.45 -0.42
C THR A 84 20.80 -13.93 -0.30
N PHE A 85 21.96 -13.39 -0.66
CA PHE A 85 22.25 -11.96 -0.54
C PHE A 85 21.52 -11.13 -1.59
N SER A 86 21.00 -11.76 -2.65
CA SER A 86 20.23 -11.10 -3.70
C SER A 86 19.00 -10.39 -3.13
N VAL A 87 18.29 -11.05 -2.21
CA VAL A 87 17.05 -10.53 -1.61
C VAL A 87 17.29 -9.27 -0.75
N PRO A 88 18.17 -9.29 0.27
CA PRO A 88 18.44 -8.09 1.07
C PRO A 88 19.11 -6.99 0.23
N SER A 89 19.89 -7.33 -0.80
CA SER A 89 20.49 -6.33 -1.70
C SER A 89 19.44 -5.60 -2.54
N ILE A 90 18.52 -6.33 -3.18
CA ILE A 90 17.40 -5.73 -3.93
C ILE A 90 16.51 -4.93 -2.98
N CYS A 91 16.22 -5.46 -1.80
CA CYS A 91 15.43 -4.77 -0.79
C CYS A 91 16.09 -3.46 -0.34
N GLY A 92 17.40 -3.49 -0.06
CA GLY A 92 18.19 -2.30 0.30
C GLY A 92 18.20 -1.25 -0.80
N MET A 93 18.34 -1.67 -2.07
CA MET A 93 18.30 -0.76 -3.21
C MET A 93 16.92 -0.11 -3.38
N LEU A 94 15.84 -0.88 -3.24
CA LEU A 94 14.47 -0.36 -3.26
C LEU A 94 14.19 0.58 -2.08
N ALA A 95 14.72 0.26 -0.90
CA ALA A 95 14.61 1.10 0.29
C ALA A 95 15.33 2.44 0.09
N LEU A 96 16.54 2.42 -0.47
CA LEU A 96 17.31 3.62 -0.80
C LEU A 96 16.59 4.51 -1.82
N TYR A 97 16.11 3.91 -2.91
CA TYR A 97 15.31 4.62 -3.91
C TYR A 97 14.08 5.27 -3.26
N ARG A 98 13.37 4.52 -2.41
CA ARG A 98 12.17 5.02 -1.74
C ARG A 98 12.48 6.14 -0.77
N PHE A 99 13.58 6.04 -0.03
CA PHE A 99 14.06 7.06 0.88
C PHE A 99 14.34 8.36 0.12
N ALA A 100 15.10 8.30 -0.98
CA ALA A 100 15.45 9.45 -1.80
C ALA A 100 14.20 10.16 -2.36
N ILE A 101 13.26 9.41 -2.96
CA ILE A 101 12.01 9.97 -3.48
C ILE A 101 11.17 10.59 -2.36
N SER A 102 11.08 9.95 -1.19
CA SER A 102 10.32 10.48 -0.05
C SER A 102 10.89 11.80 0.46
N SER A 103 12.22 11.94 0.47
CA SER A 103 12.91 13.17 0.85
C SER A 103 12.62 14.31 -0.14
N ILE A 104 12.63 14.03 -1.44
CA ILE A 104 12.27 15.01 -2.48
C ILE A 104 10.80 15.43 -2.35
N GLU A 105 9.89 14.47 -2.19
CA GLU A 105 8.46 14.74 -1.98
C GLU A 105 8.22 15.61 -0.74
N PHE A 106 8.99 15.39 0.33
CA PHE A 106 8.89 16.17 1.57
C PHE A 106 9.31 17.62 1.40
N ILE A 107 10.45 17.85 0.76
CA ILE A 107 10.94 19.20 0.47
C ILE A 107 9.95 19.92 -0.47
N SER A 108 9.47 19.24 -1.51
CA SER A 108 8.48 19.79 -2.44
C SER A 108 7.18 20.17 -1.73
N MET A 109 6.69 19.33 -0.83
CA MET A 109 5.47 19.59 -0.07
C MET A 109 5.63 20.81 0.85
N ARG A 110 6.77 20.95 1.55
CA ARG A 110 7.02 22.14 2.39
C ARG A 110 7.00 23.43 1.57
N LYS A 111 7.60 23.43 0.38
CA LYS A 111 7.56 24.58 -0.54
C LYS A 111 6.13 24.89 -1.02
N ALA A 112 5.34 23.87 -1.34
CA ALA A 112 3.95 24.03 -1.76
C ALA A 112 3.06 24.62 -0.65
N VAL A 113 3.28 24.23 0.60
CA VAL A 113 2.57 24.78 1.76
C VAL A 113 2.91 26.26 1.97
N GLU A 114 4.17 26.64 1.83
CA GLU A 114 4.56 28.04 2.01
C GLU A 114 4.02 28.93 0.88
N ARG A 115 4.02 28.44 -0.37
CA ARG A 115 3.36 29.14 -1.49
C ARG A 115 1.86 29.29 -1.25
N TYR A 116 1.19 28.25 -0.79
CA TYR A 116 -0.24 28.33 -0.48
C TYR A 116 -0.55 29.38 0.61
N ARG A 117 0.33 29.54 1.60
CA ARG A 117 0.20 30.62 2.60
C ARG A 117 0.30 32.00 1.97
N GLN A 118 1.22 32.19 1.02
CA GLN A 118 1.34 33.46 0.28
C GLN A 118 0.09 33.72 -0.56
N ASP A 119 -0.45 32.70 -1.23
CA ASP A 119 -1.67 32.83 -2.04
C ASP A 119 -2.88 33.25 -1.19
N ILE A 120 -3.03 32.69 0.02
CA ILE A 120 -4.08 33.12 0.98
C ILE A 120 -3.90 34.59 1.38
N GLN A 121 -2.66 35.03 1.61
CA GLN A 121 -2.39 36.44 1.97
C GLN A 121 -2.78 37.43 0.87
N VAL A 122 -2.74 36.98 -0.39
CA VAL A 122 -3.17 37.76 -1.56
C VAL A 122 -4.68 37.62 -1.83
N GLY A 123 -5.42 36.85 -1.02
CA GLY A 123 -6.87 36.69 -1.12
C GLY A 123 -7.33 35.58 -2.08
N LEU A 124 -6.42 34.72 -2.55
CA LEU A 124 -6.78 33.56 -3.36
C LEU A 124 -7.28 32.43 -2.44
N SER A 125 -8.60 32.27 -2.33
CA SER A 125 -9.25 31.30 -1.44
C SER A 125 -9.66 29.98 -2.10
N SER A 126 -9.10 29.64 -3.27
CA SER A 126 -9.44 28.40 -3.97
C SER A 126 -8.84 27.16 -3.31
N THR A 127 -9.50 26.01 -3.46
CA THR A 127 -8.99 24.71 -3.00
C THR A 127 -7.60 24.49 -3.60
N PRO A 128 -6.57 24.17 -2.79
CA PRO A 128 -5.22 24.05 -3.31
C PRO A 128 -5.12 22.94 -4.37
N PRO A 129 -4.52 23.19 -5.54
CA PRO A 129 -4.34 22.18 -6.58
C PRO A 129 -3.62 20.91 -6.11
N PHE A 130 -2.76 21.02 -5.08
CA PHE A 130 -2.05 19.87 -4.51
C PHE A 130 -2.99 18.89 -3.78
N ILE A 131 -4.14 19.35 -3.25
CA ILE A 131 -5.12 18.53 -2.54
C ILE A 131 -5.84 17.59 -3.51
N SER A 132 -6.31 18.10 -4.65
CA SER A 132 -6.94 17.27 -5.69
C SER A 132 -5.96 16.25 -6.26
N LYS A 133 -4.72 16.66 -6.52
CA LYS A 133 -3.65 15.74 -6.95
C LYS A 133 -3.37 14.65 -5.91
N LEU A 134 -3.34 15.01 -4.63
CA LEU A 134 -3.17 14.05 -3.54
C LEU A 134 -4.32 13.04 -3.53
N TYR A 135 -5.56 13.52 -3.61
CA TYR A 135 -6.78 12.71 -3.61
C TYR A 135 -6.80 11.67 -4.73
N ILE A 136 -6.64 12.11 -5.98
CA ILE A 136 -6.55 11.22 -7.14
C ILE A 136 -5.37 10.25 -6.97
N GLY A 137 -4.24 10.76 -6.46
CA GLY A 137 -3.05 9.98 -6.14
C GLY A 137 -3.31 8.84 -5.14
N MET A 138 -4.21 9.03 -4.17
CA MET A 138 -4.55 7.99 -3.19
C MET A 138 -5.27 6.81 -3.81
N HIS A 139 -6.30 7.06 -4.63
CA HIS A 139 -7.05 6.01 -5.33
C HIS A 139 -6.17 5.27 -6.33
N LYS A 140 -5.30 6.02 -7.02
CA LYS A 140 -4.25 5.46 -7.87
C LYS A 140 -3.35 4.50 -7.06
N LYS A 141 -2.74 4.97 -5.97
CA LYS A 141 -1.86 4.16 -5.12
C LYS A 141 -2.59 2.97 -4.48
N GLN A 142 -3.90 3.05 -4.27
CA GLN A 142 -4.71 1.95 -3.74
C GLN A 142 -4.66 0.72 -4.62
N VAL A 143 -5.01 0.88 -5.90
CA VAL A 143 -5.01 -0.23 -6.86
C VAL A 143 -3.60 -0.83 -6.97
N ALA A 144 -2.58 0.00 -7.09
CA ALA A 144 -1.19 -0.46 -7.19
C ALA A 144 -0.76 -1.29 -5.98
N HIS A 145 -1.04 -0.78 -4.77
CA HIS A 145 -0.64 -1.44 -3.53
C HIS A 145 -1.32 -2.81 -3.40
N ASN A 146 -2.60 -2.91 -3.72
CA ASN A 146 -3.33 -4.17 -3.68
C ASN A 146 -2.73 -5.20 -4.64
N TRP A 147 -2.44 -4.80 -5.88
CA TRP A 147 -1.83 -5.71 -6.85
C TRP A 147 -0.40 -6.10 -6.50
N ILE A 148 0.42 -5.17 -6.01
CA ILE A 148 1.79 -5.48 -5.56
C ILE A 148 1.77 -6.45 -4.38
N THR A 149 0.94 -6.20 -3.37
CA THR A 149 0.80 -7.12 -2.23
C THR A 149 0.31 -8.49 -2.69
N PHE A 150 -0.73 -8.53 -3.52
CA PHE A 150 -1.27 -9.80 -4.03
C PHE A 150 -0.20 -10.59 -4.80
N SER A 151 0.54 -9.94 -5.71
CA SER A 151 1.63 -10.58 -6.44
C SER A 151 2.75 -11.07 -5.52
N LEU A 152 3.15 -10.29 -4.52
CA LEU A 152 4.17 -10.69 -3.54
C LEU A 152 3.72 -11.91 -2.74
N LEU A 153 2.47 -11.96 -2.31
CA LEU A 153 1.92 -13.10 -1.59
C LEU A 153 1.81 -14.34 -2.48
N PHE A 154 1.38 -14.17 -3.73
CA PHE A 154 1.26 -15.26 -4.69
C PHE A 154 2.63 -15.86 -5.04
N TYR A 155 3.55 -15.04 -5.54
CA TYR A 155 4.88 -15.52 -5.94
C TYR A 155 5.72 -15.93 -4.74
N GLY A 156 5.73 -15.13 -3.67
CA GLY A 156 6.46 -15.47 -2.47
C GLY A 156 5.92 -16.75 -1.83
N GLY A 157 4.59 -16.94 -1.77
CA GLY A 157 3.98 -18.16 -1.25
C GLY A 157 4.32 -19.40 -2.08
N ILE A 158 4.21 -19.31 -3.41
CA ILE A 158 4.62 -20.41 -4.31
C ILE A 158 6.11 -20.71 -4.14
N SER A 159 6.98 -19.71 -4.11
CA SER A 159 8.41 -19.90 -3.92
C SER A 159 8.74 -20.52 -2.56
N THR A 160 8.06 -20.13 -1.47
CA THR A 160 8.26 -20.74 -0.14
C THR A 160 7.83 -22.21 -0.14
N VAL A 161 6.69 -22.54 -0.74
CA VAL A 161 6.20 -23.92 -0.83
C VAL A 161 7.13 -24.78 -1.69
N ILE A 162 7.57 -24.26 -2.84
CA ILE A 162 8.53 -24.96 -3.71
C ILE A 162 9.83 -25.19 -2.97
N LEU A 163 10.38 -24.17 -2.29
CA LEU A 163 11.62 -24.31 -1.53
C LEU A 163 11.48 -25.38 -0.44
N TRP A 164 10.39 -25.34 0.32
CA TRP A 164 10.14 -26.31 1.39
C TRP A 164 9.97 -27.74 0.86
N TRP A 165 9.37 -27.90 -0.32
CA TRP A 165 9.15 -29.22 -0.93
C TRP A 165 10.40 -29.78 -1.61
N LEU A 166 11.19 -28.94 -2.30
CA LEU A 166 12.34 -29.37 -3.10
C LEU A 166 13.66 -29.46 -2.31
N LYS A 167 13.73 -28.91 -1.09
CA LYS A 167 15.00 -28.81 -0.34
C LYS A 167 15.71 -30.14 -0.11
N ASP A 168 14.98 -31.26 -0.02
CA ASP A 168 15.53 -32.60 0.25
C ASP A 168 15.30 -33.58 -0.93
N VAL A 169 14.97 -33.07 -2.13
CA VAL A 169 14.57 -33.90 -3.28
C VAL A 169 15.69 -33.98 -4.30
N ASP A 170 16.19 -35.18 -4.56
CA ASP A 170 17.05 -35.43 -5.71
C ASP A 170 16.23 -35.95 -6.90
N TRP A 171 16.28 -35.23 -8.02
CA TRP A 171 15.57 -35.62 -9.24
C TRP A 171 16.52 -35.77 -10.43
N TRP A 172 16.84 -37.03 -10.74
CA TRP A 172 17.53 -37.46 -11.97
C TRP A 172 18.97 -36.92 -12.11
N ILE A 173 19.16 -35.74 -12.72
CA ILE A 173 20.45 -35.03 -12.88
C ILE A 173 20.47 -33.76 -11.99
N LEU A 174 19.30 -33.36 -11.49
CA LEU A 174 19.16 -32.19 -10.65
C LEU A 174 19.20 -32.64 -9.19
N HIS A 175 20.39 -32.52 -8.61
CA HIS A 175 20.60 -32.65 -7.17
C HIS A 175 20.12 -31.37 -6.50
N PHE A 176 18.79 -31.21 -6.35
CA PHE A 176 18.24 -29.98 -5.75
C PHE A 176 18.67 -29.83 -4.30
N ASP A 177 18.87 -30.93 -3.58
CA ASP A 177 19.46 -30.91 -2.25
C ASP A 177 20.80 -30.15 -2.25
N GLN A 178 21.74 -30.59 -3.08
CA GLN A 178 23.05 -29.93 -3.20
C GLN A 178 22.94 -28.50 -3.75
N TRP A 179 22.10 -28.26 -4.75
CA TRP A 179 21.98 -26.92 -5.35
C TRP A 179 21.37 -25.91 -4.37
N ILE A 180 20.36 -26.32 -3.62
CA ILE A 180 19.68 -25.49 -2.63
C ILE A 180 20.58 -25.32 -1.41
N HIS A 181 21.17 -26.38 -0.85
CA HIS A 181 22.06 -26.26 0.31
C HIS A 181 23.34 -25.47 -0.02
N ASN A 182 23.94 -25.63 -1.21
CA ASN A 182 25.09 -24.82 -1.62
C ASN A 182 24.70 -23.37 -1.94
N GLY A 183 23.54 -23.15 -2.57
CA GLY A 183 23.08 -21.82 -2.95
C GLY A 183 22.55 -20.99 -1.77
N MET A 184 21.93 -21.66 -0.79
CA MET A 184 21.22 -21.04 0.33
C MET A 184 21.90 -21.22 1.68
N GLY A 185 22.80 -22.20 1.83
CA GLY A 185 23.40 -22.61 3.09
C GLY A 185 22.39 -23.37 3.97
N ARG A 186 21.38 -22.65 4.49
CA ARG A 186 20.38 -23.17 5.43
C ARG A 186 18.96 -22.97 4.90
N PRO A 187 18.46 -23.84 4.00
CA PRO A 187 17.17 -23.64 3.33
C PRO A 187 15.97 -23.63 4.29
N GLU A 188 16.03 -24.36 5.40
CA GLU A 188 14.95 -24.37 6.41
C GLU A 188 14.76 -23.02 7.10
N LEU A 189 15.87 -22.37 7.46
CA LEU A 189 15.85 -21.02 8.03
C LEU A 189 15.31 -20.01 7.00
N ILE A 190 15.72 -20.13 5.74
CA ILE A 190 15.24 -19.23 4.68
C ILE A 190 13.75 -19.42 4.43
N ALA A 191 13.26 -20.66 4.31
CA ALA A 191 11.84 -20.95 4.14
C ALA A 191 11.02 -20.37 5.30
N THR A 192 11.53 -20.49 6.53
CA THR A 192 10.91 -19.92 7.74
C THR A 192 10.88 -18.38 7.69
N ILE A 193 12.00 -17.74 7.35
CA ILE A 193 12.08 -16.28 7.19
C ILE A 193 11.12 -15.79 6.10
N MET A 194 11.02 -16.51 4.97
CA MET A 194 10.07 -16.17 3.90
C MET A 194 8.63 -16.28 4.40
N ALA A 195 8.27 -17.37 5.10
CA ALA A 195 6.93 -17.55 5.65
C ALA A 195 6.55 -16.42 6.63
N ILE A 196 7.44 -16.08 7.56
CA ILE A 196 7.26 -14.95 8.49
C ILE A 196 7.12 -13.64 7.71
N SER A 197 7.94 -13.43 6.67
CA SER A 197 7.89 -12.22 5.85
C SER A 197 6.55 -12.07 5.12
N LEU A 198 5.98 -13.16 4.59
CA LEU A 198 4.65 -13.15 3.95
C LEU A 198 3.54 -12.78 4.95
N LEU A 199 3.64 -13.29 6.18
CA LEU A 199 2.72 -12.93 7.26
C LEU A 199 2.82 -11.45 7.60
N VAL A 200 4.04 -10.92 7.76
CA VAL A 200 4.27 -9.49 8.02
C VAL A 200 3.74 -8.62 6.88
N ILE A 201 3.98 -8.99 5.61
CA ILE A 201 3.46 -8.28 4.43
C ILE A 201 1.92 -8.22 4.47
N SER A 202 1.27 -9.31 4.87
CA SER A 202 -0.20 -9.38 4.96
C SER A 202 -0.75 -8.44 6.03
N ILE A 203 -0.14 -8.41 7.23
CA ILE A 203 -0.55 -7.52 8.32
C ILE A 203 -0.34 -6.05 7.92
N VAL A 204 0.84 -5.73 7.36
CA VAL A 204 1.19 -4.38 6.90
C VAL A 204 0.21 -3.89 5.84
N HIS A 205 -0.21 -4.78 4.92
CA HIS A 205 -1.22 -4.46 3.91
C HIS A 205 -2.55 -4.02 4.54
N ILE A 206 -3.05 -4.75 5.54
CA ILE A 206 -4.31 -4.42 6.22
C ILE A 206 -4.21 -3.05 6.90
N ILE A 207 -3.11 -2.80 7.63
CA ILE A 207 -2.88 -1.51 8.31
C ILE A 207 -2.90 -0.36 7.30
N PHE A 208 -2.17 -0.49 6.19
CA PHE A 208 -2.14 0.55 5.15
C PHE A 208 -3.47 0.71 4.41
N ALA A 209 -4.24 -0.36 4.22
CA ALA A 209 -5.57 -0.30 3.64
C ALA A 209 -6.53 0.50 4.54
N ILE A 210 -6.52 0.24 5.85
CA ILE A 210 -7.33 0.96 6.84
C ILE A 210 -6.93 2.43 6.89
N GLN A 211 -5.64 2.73 7.05
CA GLN A 211 -5.14 4.11 7.09
C GLN A 211 -5.54 4.90 5.84
N ARG A 212 -5.43 4.27 4.66
CA ARG A 212 -5.82 4.91 3.39
C ARG A 212 -7.32 5.18 3.32
N ARG A 213 -8.16 4.22 3.74
CA ARG A 213 -9.62 4.37 3.75
C ARG A 213 -10.04 5.51 4.69
N LYS A 214 -9.48 5.55 5.89
CA LYS A 214 -9.69 6.65 6.84
C LYS A 214 -9.36 8.01 6.20
N ARG A 215 -8.20 8.13 5.55
CA ARG A 215 -7.78 9.39 4.93
C ARG A 215 -8.65 9.84 3.77
N ILE A 216 -9.11 8.91 2.93
CA ILE A 216 -10.06 9.23 1.85
C ILE A 216 -11.37 9.75 2.45
N ASN A 217 -11.88 9.09 3.48
CA ASN A 217 -13.10 9.54 4.17
C ASN A 217 -12.93 10.91 4.81
N ASP A 218 -11.79 11.18 5.46
CA ASP A 218 -11.49 12.49 6.04
C ASP A 218 -11.50 13.57 4.95
N MET A 219 -10.86 13.34 3.81
CA MET A 219 -10.88 14.30 2.70
C MET A 219 -12.29 14.52 2.12
N ASN A 220 -13.08 13.47 1.97
CA ASN A 220 -14.46 13.58 1.48
C ASN A 220 -15.35 14.37 2.45
N MET A 221 -15.17 14.20 3.77
CA MET A 221 -15.89 14.98 4.77
C MET A 221 -15.54 16.48 4.75
N TYR A 222 -14.29 16.83 4.39
CA TYR A 222 -13.84 18.23 4.39
C TYR A 222 -14.09 18.99 3.09
N PHE A 223 -13.99 18.33 1.94
CA PHE A 223 -14.08 18.99 0.64
C PHE A 223 -15.29 18.55 -0.21
N GLY A 224 -16.09 17.59 0.28
CA GLY A 224 -17.28 17.09 -0.43
C GLY A 224 -16.96 16.44 -1.79
N GLU A 225 -17.95 16.42 -2.69
CA GLU A 225 -17.80 15.91 -4.06
C GLU A 225 -16.99 16.84 -4.98
N GLU A 226 -16.56 18.01 -4.50
CA GLU A 226 -15.86 19.01 -5.31
C GLU A 226 -14.41 18.61 -5.68
N ILE A 227 -13.79 17.63 -4.99
CA ILE A 227 -12.39 17.27 -5.24
C ILE A 227 -12.18 16.58 -6.59
N ALA A 228 -13.07 15.64 -6.91
CA ALA A 228 -13.09 14.90 -8.17
C ALA A 228 -14.43 14.13 -8.31
N PRO A 229 -15.07 14.15 -9.49
CA PRO A 229 -16.27 13.36 -9.76
C PRO A 229 -16.05 11.86 -9.51
N THR A 230 -17.04 11.19 -8.93
CA THR A 230 -17.01 9.75 -8.65
C THR A 230 -16.73 8.91 -9.90
N SER A 231 -17.33 9.30 -11.04
CA SER A 231 -17.11 8.68 -12.35
C SER A 231 -15.63 8.67 -12.78
N GLN A 232 -14.92 9.79 -12.59
CA GLN A 232 -13.49 9.88 -12.91
C GLN A 232 -12.64 8.95 -12.02
N ILE A 233 -12.99 8.82 -10.75
CA ILE A 233 -12.28 7.95 -9.81
C ILE A 233 -12.47 6.48 -10.19
N GLU A 234 -13.68 6.09 -10.56
CA GLU A 234 -14.02 4.73 -11.01
C GLU A 234 -13.31 4.37 -12.30
N GLU A 235 -13.29 5.28 -13.28
CA GLU A 235 -12.57 5.11 -14.52
C GLU A 235 -11.06 4.87 -14.28
N ILE A 236 -10.44 5.71 -13.44
CA ILE A 236 -9.02 5.58 -13.07
C ILE A 236 -8.76 4.23 -12.41
N LYS A 237 -9.64 3.79 -11.50
CA LYS A 237 -9.51 2.48 -10.84
C LYS A 237 -9.64 1.34 -11.85
N SER A 238 -10.61 1.42 -12.75
CA SER A 238 -10.88 0.40 -13.77
C SER A 238 -9.70 0.23 -14.72
N ILE A 239 -9.20 1.32 -15.29
CA ILE A 239 -8.05 1.31 -16.22
C ILE A 239 -6.83 0.68 -15.54
N ARG A 240 -6.53 1.11 -14.31
CA ARG A 240 -5.38 0.58 -13.58
C ARG A 240 -5.55 -0.88 -13.20
N ASN A 241 -6.73 -1.29 -12.74
CA ASN A 241 -7.02 -2.69 -12.44
C ASN A 241 -6.84 -3.56 -13.68
N LYS A 242 -7.32 -3.11 -14.84
CA LYS A 242 -7.14 -3.82 -16.11
C LYS A 242 -5.66 -3.95 -16.47
N ALA A 243 -4.87 -2.91 -16.29
CA ALA A 243 -3.43 -2.92 -16.55
C ALA A 243 -2.68 -3.90 -15.63
N TYR A 244 -2.87 -3.80 -14.31
CA TYR A 244 -2.20 -4.71 -13.35
C TYR A 244 -2.66 -6.15 -13.49
N ARG A 245 -3.95 -6.39 -13.75
CA ARG A 245 -4.45 -7.74 -14.03
C ARG A 245 -3.79 -8.35 -15.26
N ARG A 246 -3.66 -7.59 -16.36
CA ARG A 246 -2.97 -8.06 -17.57
C ARG A 246 -1.51 -8.38 -17.28
N LEU A 247 -0.81 -7.49 -16.56
CA LEU A 247 0.58 -7.70 -16.17
C LEU A 247 0.74 -8.96 -15.32
N PHE A 248 -0.14 -9.17 -14.33
CA PHE A 248 -0.14 -10.36 -13.48
C PHE A 248 -0.39 -11.64 -14.26
N ILE A 249 -1.40 -11.67 -15.14
CA ILE A 249 -1.67 -12.84 -15.97
C ILE A 249 -0.48 -13.16 -16.87
N LEU A 250 0.12 -12.14 -17.50
CA LEU A 250 1.30 -12.30 -18.35
C LEU A 250 2.49 -12.84 -17.54
N SER A 251 2.72 -12.34 -16.32
CA SER A 251 3.81 -12.82 -15.48
C SER A 251 3.58 -14.25 -14.99
N VAL A 252 2.34 -14.65 -14.66
CA VAL A 252 2.01 -16.04 -14.32
C VAL A 252 2.19 -16.96 -15.52
N LEU A 253 1.75 -16.54 -16.70
CA LEU A 253 1.93 -17.30 -17.94
C LEU A 253 3.42 -17.57 -18.21
N LEU A 254 4.25 -16.53 -18.12
CA LEU A 254 5.67 -16.61 -18.44
C LEU A 254 6.47 -17.40 -17.40
N ILE A 255 6.20 -17.19 -16.10
CA ILE A 255 6.99 -17.80 -15.02
C ILE A 255 6.55 -19.23 -14.71
N LEU A 256 5.25 -19.52 -14.80
CA LEU A 256 4.69 -20.79 -14.31
C LEU A 256 4.19 -21.68 -15.46
N VAL A 257 3.40 -21.13 -16.38
CA VAL A 257 2.75 -21.93 -17.43
C VAL A 257 3.73 -22.36 -18.51
N VAL A 258 4.56 -21.45 -19.02
CA VAL A 258 5.54 -21.76 -20.10
C VAL A 258 6.50 -22.88 -19.69
N PRO A 259 7.15 -22.85 -18.51
CA PRO A 259 8.01 -23.96 -18.07
C PRO A 259 7.27 -25.29 -17.92
N LEU A 260 6.04 -25.27 -17.40
CA LEU A 260 5.22 -26.49 -17.27
C LEU A 260 4.87 -27.10 -18.64
N ILE A 261 4.53 -26.28 -19.63
CA ILE A 261 4.25 -26.75 -20.99
C ILE A 261 5.51 -27.39 -21.59
N ILE A 262 6.68 -26.74 -21.45
CA ILE A 262 7.95 -27.29 -21.94
C ILE A 262 8.24 -28.64 -21.29
N LEU A 263 8.10 -28.74 -19.96
CA LEU A 263 8.29 -30.00 -19.24
C LEU A 263 7.32 -31.10 -19.71
N MET A 264 6.05 -30.74 -19.97
CA MET A 264 5.05 -31.69 -20.46
C MET A 264 5.39 -32.21 -21.86
N ILE A 265 5.80 -31.34 -22.78
CA ILE A 265 6.22 -31.71 -24.14
C ILE A 265 7.42 -32.65 -24.09
N LEU A 266 8.45 -32.31 -23.30
CA LEU A 266 9.63 -33.15 -23.12
C LEU A 266 9.26 -34.54 -22.59
N ARG A 267 8.31 -34.62 -21.65
CA ARG A 267 7.85 -35.90 -21.09
C ARG A 267 7.08 -36.76 -22.10
N ILE A 268 6.27 -36.14 -22.96
CA ILE A 268 5.54 -36.84 -24.02
C ILE A 268 6.49 -37.39 -25.08
N ILE A 269 7.47 -36.59 -25.51
CA ILE A 269 8.49 -37.02 -26.49
C ILE A 269 9.29 -38.20 -25.94
N ARG A 270 9.66 -38.17 -24.64
CA ARG A 270 10.38 -39.27 -23.99
C ARG A 270 9.59 -40.57 -23.85
N ARG A 271 8.27 -40.51 -23.67
CA ARG A 271 7.42 -41.72 -23.59
C ARG A 271 7.21 -42.42 -24.94
N LYS A 272 7.48 -41.71 -26.04
CA LYS A 272 7.40 -42.26 -27.41
C LYS A 272 8.73 -42.85 -27.92
N ARG A 273 9.83 -42.66 -27.20
CA ARG A 273 11.12 -43.32 -27.44
C ARG A 273 11.26 -44.49 -26.49
#